data_AF-A0A520GS38-F1
#
_entry.id   AF-A0A520GS38-F1
#
_cell.length_a   1.000
_cell.length_b   1.000
_cell.length_c   1.000
_cell.angle_alpha   90.00
_cell.angle_beta   90.00
_cell.angle_gamma   90.00
#
_symmetry.space_group_name_H-M   'P 1'
#
loop_
_entity.id
_entity.type
_entity.pdbx_description
1 polymer ?
#
loop_
_entity_poly.entity_id
_entity_poly.type
_entity_poly.pdbx_seq_one_letter_code
_entity_poly.pdbx_strand_id
1 'polypeptide(L)'
;SGMSCRAAGGSACQVVDDAGVARRLADLPAALDRVVDEVRRRAPRARIVLVGYLPAVAAAGHATCAALPLAPADARRMRDTTARLTDAFEQAAARQRIDLIHAAAIGNQHAICAADPYVTGHRPAREPGWPAPVAYHPNQAGMDGIAAAFDAILGRQGQ
;
A
#
# COMPACT_ATOMS: atom_id res chain seq x y z
N SER A 1 18.49 1.11 -10.88
CA SER A 1 18.33 2.49 -11.35
C SER A 1 17.29 3.18 -10.49
N GLY A 2 17.75 3.96 -9.51
CA GLY A 2 16.96 4.38 -8.35
C GLY A 2 16.35 5.77 -8.49
N MET A 3 15.08 5.88 -8.11
CA MET A 3 14.32 7.12 -7.92
C MET A 3 14.85 7.96 -6.74
N SER A 4 16.09 8.45 -6.82
CA SER A 4 16.57 9.52 -5.94
C SER A 4 16.87 10.77 -6.77
N CYS A 5 15.80 11.50 -7.11
CA CYS A 5 15.83 12.72 -7.94
C CYS A 5 16.55 13.90 -7.29
N ARG A 6 16.99 13.76 -6.04
CA ARG A 6 17.82 14.75 -5.35
C ARG A 6 19.26 14.80 -5.88
N ALA A 7 19.75 13.72 -6.51
CA ALA A 7 21.13 13.64 -7.00
C ALA A 7 21.30 14.02 -8.49
N ALA A 8 20.23 14.07 -9.29
CA ALA A 8 20.29 14.15 -10.75
C ALA A 8 19.77 15.48 -11.35
N GLY A 9 19.67 16.56 -10.55
CA GLY A 9 19.33 17.89 -11.06
C GLY A 9 17.90 18.07 -11.58
N GLY A 10 16.96 17.19 -11.22
CA GLY A 10 15.52 17.31 -11.52
C GLY A 10 15.11 17.07 -12.99
N SER A 11 15.96 17.37 -13.98
CA SER A 11 15.63 17.24 -15.41
C SER A 11 15.70 15.80 -15.94
N ALA A 12 16.49 14.93 -15.32
CA ALA A 12 16.61 13.51 -15.70
C ALA A 12 15.63 12.57 -14.96
N CYS A 13 14.72 13.13 -14.16
CA CYS A 13 13.77 12.39 -13.30
C CYS A 13 12.32 12.51 -13.77
N GLN A 14 12.12 12.58 -15.09
CA GLN A 14 10.81 12.77 -15.70
C GLN A 14 10.38 11.48 -16.40
N VAL A 15 9.86 10.50 -15.65
CA VAL A 15 8.92 9.51 -16.21
C VAL A 15 7.98 8.99 -15.12
N VAL A 16 7.14 9.84 -14.54
CA VAL A 16 5.86 9.34 -14.00
C VAL A 16 4.86 9.45 -15.14
N ASP A 17 4.51 8.30 -15.74
CA ASP A 17 3.43 8.22 -16.72
C ASP A 17 2.08 8.35 -16.00
N ASP A 18 1.70 9.60 -15.72
CA ASP A 18 0.46 9.93 -15.01
C ASP A 18 -0.77 9.36 -15.74
N ALA A 19 -0.75 9.40 -17.07
CA ALA A 19 -1.82 8.84 -17.88
C ALA A 19 -1.89 7.31 -17.75
N GLY A 20 -0.75 6.64 -17.73
CA GLY A 20 -0.65 5.20 -17.46
C GLY A 20 -1.09 4.81 -16.06
N VAL A 21 -0.70 5.57 -15.03
CA VAL A 21 -1.17 5.37 -13.65
C VAL A 21 -2.68 5.56 -13.58
N ALA A 22 -3.21 6.63 -14.18
CA ALA A 22 -4.65 6.89 -14.20
C ALA A 22 -5.42 5.78 -14.90
N ARG A 23 -4.92 5.27 -16.03
CA ARG A 23 -5.53 4.15 -16.77
C ARG A 23 -5.54 2.87 -15.94
N ARG A 24 -4.41 2.51 -15.32
CA ARG A 24 -4.32 1.33 -14.44
C ARG A 24 -5.27 1.42 -13.24
N LEU A 25 -5.42 2.61 -12.66
CA LEU A 25 -6.38 2.85 -11.58
C LEU A 25 -7.83 2.77 -12.06
N ALA A 26 -8.12 3.17 -13.30
CA ALA A 26 -9.44 3.01 -13.91
C ALA A 26 -9.78 1.54 -14.22
N ASP A 27 -8.78 0.74 -14.60
CA ASP A 27 -8.94 -0.69 -14.89
C ASP A 27 -8.98 -1.57 -13.61
N LEU A 28 -8.46 -1.05 -12.49
CA LEU A 28 -8.29 -1.78 -11.23
C LEU A 28 -9.59 -2.40 -10.69
N PRO A 29 -10.75 -1.72 -10.68
CA PRO A 29 -11.99 -2.32 -10.17
C PRO A 29 -12.35 -3.63 -10.88
N ALA A 30 -12.31 -3.63 -12.21
CA ALA A 30 -12.60 -4.83 -13.01
C ALA A 30 -11.53 -5.92 -12.86
N ALA A 31 -10.28 -5.54 -12.59
CA ALA A 31 -9.22 -6.50 -12.28
C ALA A 31 -9.44 -7.19 -10.92
N LEU A 32 -9.81 -6.42 -9.88
CA LEU A 32 -10.12 -6.95 -8.55
C LEU A 32 -11.32 -7.91 -8.60
N ASP A 33 -12.39 -7.53 -9.31
CA ASP A 33 -13.57 -8.37 -9.44
C ASP A 33 -13.25 -9.71 -10.11
N ARG A 34 -12.43 -9.71 -11.18
CA ARG A 34 -11.97 -10.95 -11.84
C ARG A 34 -11.15 -11.86 -10.94
N VAL A 35 -10.31 -11.30 -10.07
CA VAL A 35 -9.53 -12.09 -9.09
C VAL A 35 -10.47 -12.79 -8.12
N VAL A 36 -11.45 -12.07 -7.57
CA VAL A 36 -12.41 -12.62 -6.61
C VAL A 36 -13.27 -13.70 -7.25
N ASP A 37 -13.77 -13.47 -8.47
CA ASP A 37 -14.59 -14.43 -9.20
C ASP A 37 -13.81 -15.73 -9.49
N GLU A 38 -12.53 -15.62 -9.87
CA GLU A 38 -11.70 -16.79 -10.13
C GLU A 38 -11.37 -17.57 -8.85
N VAL A 39 -11.15 -16.88 -7.72
CA VAL A 39 -11.01 -17.54 -6.41
C VAL A 39 -12.28 -18.30 -6.05
N ARG A 40 -13.46 -17.71 -6.21
CA ARG A 40 -14.74 -18.39 -5.96
C ARG A 40 -14.95 -19.60 -6.86
N ARG A 41 -14.59 -19.48 -8.13
CA ARG A 41 -14.72 -20.58 -9.10
C ARG A 41 -13.85 -21.79 -8.69
N ARG A 42 -12.62 -21.54 -8.22
CA ARG A 42 -11.68 -22.60 -7.81
C ARG A 42 -11.92 -23.10 -6.38
N ALA A 43 -12.41 -22.24 -5.49
CA ALA A 43 -12.65 -22.55 -4.09
C ALA A 43 -14.02 -21.99 -3.65
N PRO A 44 -15.13 -22.66 -4.01
CA PRO A 44 -16.49 -22.15 -3.77
C PRO A 44 -16.86 -21.91 -2.30
N ARG A 45 -16.11 -22.54 -1.37
CA ARG A 45 -16.28 -22.41 0.07
C ARG A 45 -15.23 -21.52 0.74
N ALA A 46 -14.35 -20.88 -0.03
CA ALA A 46 -13.31 -20.02 0.53
C ALA A 46 -13.93 -18.74 1.13
N ARG A 47 -13.44 -18.37 2.31
CA ARG A 47 -13.56 -17.01 2.81
C ARG A 47 -12.50 -16.16 2.12
N ILE A 48 -12.90 -15.03 1.55
CA ILE A 48 -12.00 -14.13 0.82
C ILE A 48 -11.84 -12.86 1.64
N VAL A 49 -10.59 -12.48 1.88
CA VAL A 49 -10.21 -11.23 2.55
C VAL A 49 -9.29 -10.49 1.61
N LEU A 50 -9.68 -9.28 1.20
CA LEU A 50 -8.75 -8.36 0.53
C LEU A 50 -7.91 -7.64 1.58
N VAL A 51 -6.64 -7.39 1.25
CA VAL A 51 -5.73 -6.62 2.12
C VAL A 51 -5.32 -5.38 1.36
N GLY A 52 -5.67 -4.20 1.90
CA GLY A 52 -5.22 -2.92 1.35
C GLY A 52 -3.71 -2.71 1.54
N TYR A 53 -3.24 -1.51 1.22
CA TYR A 53 -1.83 -1.14 1.39
C TYR A 53 -1.60 -0.24 2.61
N LEU A 54 -0.50 -0.48 3.32
CA LEU A 54 0.02 0.49 4.29
C LEU A 54 0.54 1.73 3.52
N PRO A 55 0.28 2.96 4.00
CA PRO A 55 0.61 4.16 3.27
C PRO A 55 2.09 4.53 3.48
N ALA A 56 2.81 4.77 2.38
CA ALA A 56 4.18 5.28 2.44
C ALA A 56 4.23 6.77 2.85
N VAL A 57 3.19 7.55 2.48
CA VAL A 57 2.98 8.94 2.91
C VAL A 57 1.72 9.02 3.76
N ALA A 58 1.79 9.63 4.93
CA ALA A 58 0.62 9.88 5.76
C ALA A 58 -0.41 10.73 5.00
N ALA A 59 -1.70 10.50 5.25
CA ALA A 59 -2.81 11.23 4.63
C ALA A 59 -2.77 12.74 4.93
N ALA A 60 -2.16 13.14 6.06
CA ALA A 60 -1.97 14.53 6.46
C ALA A 60 -0.55 14.75 7.02
N GLY A 61 -0.14 16.02 7.12
CA GLY A 61 1.15 16.40 7.69
C GLY A 61 2.34 16.25 6.73
N HIS A 62 3.54 16.17 7.33
CA HIS A 62 4.82 16.14 6.62
C HIS A 62 4.91 14.94 5.67
N ALA A 63 5.17 15.22 4.39
CA ALA A 63 5.12 14.24 3.32
C ALA A 63 6.50 13.68 2.92
N THR A 64 7.59 14.23 3.45
CA THR A 64 8.96 13.92 3.03
C THR A 64 9.93 14.00 4.19
N CYS A 65 10.95 13.16 4.18
CA CYS A 65 12.04 13.10 5.17
C CYS A 65 13.30 12.50 4.53
N ALA A 66 14.37 12.26 5.30
CA ALA A 66 15.57 11.64 4.76
C ALA A 66 15.32 10.21 4.22
N ALA A 67 14.44 9.44 4.88
CA ALA A 67 14.05 8.09 4.47
C ALA A 67 13.10 8.07 3.25
N LEU A 68 12.44 9.20 2.95
CA LEU A 68 11.56 9.39 1.79
C LEU A 68 11.97 10.66 1.02
N PRO A 69 13.08 10.60 0.25
CA PRO A 69 13.68 11.77 -0.40
C PRO A 69 12.95 12.16 -1.69
N LEU A 70 11.61 12.22 -1.65
CA LEU A 70 10.76 12.66 -2.75
C LEU A 70 10.72 14.18 -2.87
N ALA A 71 10.42 14.69 -4.07
CA ALA A 71 9.99 16.07 -4.20
C ALA A 71 8.57 16.21 -3.60
N PRO A 72 8.18 17.38 -3.07
CA PRO A 72 6.86 17.57 -2.49
C PRO A 72 5.70 17.23 -3.43
N ALA A 73 5.85 17.47 -4.73
CA ALA A 73 4.85 17.11 -5.73
C ALA A 73 4.68 15.59 -5.89
N ASP A 74 5.78 14.84 -5.88
CA ASP A 74 5.74 13.38 -5.98
C ASP A 74 5.15 12.75 -4.71
N ALA A 75 5.46 13.31 -3.53
CA ALA A 75 4.89 12.86 -2.28
C ALA A 75 3.36 13.07 -2.23
N ARG A 76 2.86 14.21 -2.75
CA ARG A 76 1.42 14.44 -2.93
C ARG A 76 0.81 13.43 -3.90
N ARG A 77 1.44 13.21 -5.04
CA ARG A 77 0.97 12.23 -6.03
C ARG A 77 0.90 10.80 -5.46
N MET A 78 1.88 10.40 -4.65
CA MET A 78 1.89 9.10 -3.98
C MET A 78 0.75 8.98 -2.96
N ARG A 79 0.46 10.05 -2.21
CA ARG A 79 -0.70 10.12 -1.32
C ARG A 79 -2.02 9.99 -2.09
N ASP A 80 -2.19 10.74 -3.18
CA ASP A 80 -3.40 10.69 -4.01
C ASP A 80 -3.61 9.31 -4.63
N THR A 81 -2.51 8.68 -5.09
CA THR A 81 -2.54 7.30 -5.60
C THR A 81 -2.97 6.32 -4.51
N THR A 82 -2.46 6.49 -3.29
CA THR A 82 -2.81 5.63 -2.14
C THR A 82 -4.30 5.76 -1.78
N ALA A 83 -4.83 6.98 -1.77
CA ALA A 83 -6.27 7.21 -1.54
C ALA A 83 -7.13 6.51 -2.60
N ARG A 84 -6.79 6.66 -3.89
CA ARG A 84 -7.52 6.00 -4.99
C ARG A 84 -7.43 4.47 -4.94
N LEU A 85 -6.30 3.92 -4.49
CA LEU A 85 -6.16 2.48 -4.25
C LEU A 85 -7.05 2.01 -3.10
N THR A 86 -7.08 2.75 -1.98
CA THR A 86 -7.95 2.45 -0.84
C THR A 86 -9.41 2.42 -1.28
N ASP A 87 -9.88 3.46 -1.96
CA ASP A 87 -11.27 3.55 -2.45
C ASP A 87 -11.62 2.38 -3.38
N ALA A 88 -10.71 2.02 -4.31
CA ALA A 88 -10.93 0.91 -5.23
C ALA A 88 -11.08 -0.44 -4.51
N PHE A 89 -10.26 -0.68 -3.47
CA PHE A 89 -10.33 -1.91 -2.67
C PHE A 89 -11.60 -1.96 -1.81
N GLU A 90 -11.99 -0.84 -1.19
CA GLU A 90 -13.23 -0.72 -0.42
C GLU A 90 -14.46 -0.99 -1.28
N GLN A 91 -14.53 -0.38 -2.46
CA GLN A 91 -15.64 -0.59 -3.38
C GLN A 91 -15.66 -2.02 -3.93
N ALA A 92 -14.51 -2.62 -4.25
CA ALA A 92 -14.44 -4.01 -4.72
C ALA A 92 -14.92 -4.98 -3.62
N ALA A 93 -14.44 -4.81 -2.38
CA ALA A 93 -14.86 -5.64 -1.25
C ALA A 93 -16.37 -5.53 -1.00
N ALA A 94 -16.93 -4.32 -1.06
CA ALA A 94 -18.36 -4.08 -0.92
C ALA A 94 -19.19 -4.72 -2.04
N ARG A 95 -18.84 -4.48 -3.32
CA ARG A 95 -19.54 -5.07 -4.47
C ARG A 95 -19.50 -6.60 -4.43
N GLN A 96 -18.35 -7.15 -4.09
CA GLN A 96 -18.15 -8.59 -4.03
C GLN A 96 -18.65 -9.22 -2.74
N ARG A 97 -19.02 -8.43 -1.71
CA ARG A 97 -19.45 -8.92 -0.38
C ARG A 97 -18.40 -9.86 0.24
N ILE A 98 -17.16 -9.37 0.30
CA ILE A 98 -16.01 -10.06 0.92
C ILE A 98 -15.39 -9.18 2.00
N ASP A 99 -14.59 -9.77 2.89
CA ASP A 99 -13.92 -9.02 3.96
C ASP A 99 -12.79 -8.14 3.38
N LEU A 100 -12.47 -7.06 4.09
CA LEU A 100 -11.37 -6.15 3.77
C LEU A 100 -10.58 -5.80 5.04
N ILE A 101 -9.25 -5.82 4.93
CA ILE A 101 -8.34 -5.17 5.87
C ILE A 101 -8.02 -3.78 5.34
N HIS A 102 -8.48 -2.76 6.06
CA HIS A 102 -8.20 -1.34 5.78
C HIS A 102 -6.77 -0.96 6.22
N ALA A 103 -5.77 -1.53 5.56
CA ALA A 103 -4.36 -1.32 5.89
C ALA A 103 -3.97 0.17 5.91
N ALA A 104 -4.56 1.00 5.04
CA ALA A 104 -4.30 2.43 5.04
C ALA A 104 -4.60 3.08 6.41
N ALA A 105 -5.68 2.65 7.08
CA ALA A 105 -6.03 3.14 8.41
C ALA A 105 -5.03 2.67 9.48
N ILE A 106 -4.58 1.41 9.40
CA ILE A 106 -3.58 0.82 10.32
C ILE A 106 -2.26 1.61 10.25
N GLY A 107 -1.80 1.94 9.04
CA GLY A 107 -0.48 2.54 8.83
C GLY A 107 -0.47 4.06 8.77
N ASN A 108 -1.60 4.77 8.82
CA ASN A 108 -1.63 6.21 8.52
C ASN A 108 -0.77 7.05 9.49
N GLN A 109 -0.74 6.69 10.76
CA GLN A 109 0.12 7.34 11.77
C GLN A 109 1.56 6.77 11.78
N HIS A 110 1.81 5.74 10.98
CA HIS A 110 3.06 4.97 10.90
C HIS A 110 3.64 4.99 9.47
N ALA A 111 3.37 6.04 8.69
CA ALA A 111 4.00 6.23 7.39
C ALA A 111 5.54 6.40 7.53
N ILE A 112 6.29 6.37 6.43
CA ILE A 112 7.77 6.30 6.43
C ILE A 112 8.45 7.39 7.27
N CYS A 113 7.84 8.57 7.37
CA CYS A 113 8.40 9.71 8.10
C CYS A 113 7.85 9.87 9.52
N ALA A 114 7.07 8.91 10.02
CA ALA A 114 6.64 8.86 11.41
C ALA A 114 7.82 8.48 12.34
N ALA A 115 7.64 8.70 13.65
CA ALA A 115 8.62 8.26 14.64
C ALA A 115 8.77 6.73 14.64
N ASP A 116 7.65 6.01 14.51
CA ASP A 116 7.58 4.55 14.50
C ASP A 116 6.99 4.08 13.16
N PRO A 117 7.78 4.03 12.07
CA PRO A 117 7.26 3.70 10.74
C PRO A 117 6.92 2.21 10.61
N TYR A 118 5.85 1.90 9.89
CA TYR A 118 5.44 0.53 9.53
C TYR A 118 5.87 0.13 8.10
N VAL A 119 6.41 1.09 7.34
CA VAL A 119 6.86 0.91 5.97
C VAL A 119 8.32 1.32 5.86
N THR A 120 9.11 0.53 5.14
CA THR A 120 10.53 0.79 4.90
C THR A 120 10.74 1.98 3.95
N GLY A 121 11.78 2.77 4.22
CA GLY A 121 12.17 3.90 3.37
C GLY A 121 12.84 3.51 2.05
N HIS A 122 13.32 4.50 1.29
CA HIS A 122 13.93 4.32 -0.04
C HIS A 122 15.22 3.46 -0.02
N ARG A 123 15.97 3.49 1.09
CA ARG A 123 17.19 2.70 1.30
C ARG A 123 17.13 2.04 2.68
N PRO A 124 16.37 0.96 2.83
CA PRO A 124 16.27 0.29 4.11
C PRO A 124 17.57 -0.45 4.45
N ALA A 125 17.75 -0.71 5.75
CA ALA A 125 18.75 -1.67 6.20
C ALA A 125 18.40 -3.08 5.69
N ARG A 126 19.38 -3.97 5.74
CA ARG A 126 19.14 -5.38 5.46
C ARG A 126 18.40 -6.01 6.64
N GLU A 127 17.26 -6.62 6.37
CA GLU A 127 16.51 -7.38 7.36
C GLU A 127 16.98 -8.84 7.40
N PRO A 128 17.12 -9.45 8.59
CA PRO A 128 17.40 -10.88 8.72
C PRO A 128 16.36 -11.71 7.96
N GLY A 129 16.82 -12.74 7.23
CA GLY A 129 15.95 -13.61 6.44
C GLY A 129 15.59 -13.11 5.04
N TRP A 130 15.92 -11.85 4.69
CA TRP A 130 15.71 -11.33 3.34
C TRP A 130 16.99 -11.34 2.51
N PRO A 131 16.90 -11.71 1.22
CA PRO A 131 18.07 -11.75 0.33
C PRO A 131 18.59 -10.34 0.01
N ALA A 132 17.73 -9.32 0.06
CA ALA A 132 18.07 -7.92 -0.18
C ALA A 132 17.14 -6.96 0.59
N PRO A 133 17.58 -5.71 0.86
CA PRO A 133 16.68 -4.67 1.37
C PRO A 133 15.55 -4.39 0.38
N VAL A 134 14.32 -4.30 0.87
CA VAL A 134 13.14 -4.06 0.04
C VAL A 134 12.50 -2.73 0.44
N ALA A 135 12.61 -1.72 -0.43
CA ALA A 135 12.08 -0.38 -0.20
C ALA A 135 10.55 -0.34 -0.33
N TYR A 136 9.89 0.52 0.45
CA TYR A 136 8.44 0.75 0.42
C TYR A 136 7.58 -0.47 0.78
N HIS A 137 8.15 -1.43 1.51
CA HIS A 137 7.45 -2.62 1.98
C HIS A 137 7.15 -2.51 3.47
N PRO A 138 6.11 -3.20 3.98
CA PRO A 138 5.90 -3.31 5.40
C PRO A 138 7.16 -3.85 6.11
N ASN A 139 7.53 -3.26 7.24
CA ASN A 139 8.48 -3.88 8.16
C ASN A 139 7.75 -4.84 9.12
N GLN A 140 8.47 -5.40 10.10
CA GLN A 140 7.87 -6.32 11.07
C GLN A 140 6.66 -5.71 11.77
N ALA A 141 6.77 -4.49 12.31
CA ALA A 141 5.67 -3.81 13.00
C ALA A 141 4.46 -3.58 12.08
N GLY A 142 4.70 -3.24 10.81
CA GLY A 142 3.64 -3.14 9.80
C GLY A 142 2.94 -4.46 9.54
N MET A 143 3.70 -5.56 9.43
CA MET A 143 3.14 -6.90 9.24
C MET A 143 2.38 -7.38 10.48
N ASP A 144 2.86 -7.06 11.68
CA ASP A 144 2.17 -7.38 12.95
C ASP A 144 0.81 -6.68 13.03
N GLY A 145 0.73 -5.40 12.63
CA GLY A 145 -0.54 -4.67 12.55
C GLY A 145 -1.54 -5.29 11.56
N ILE A 146 -1.05 -5.77 10.41
CA ILE A 146 -1.89 -6.50 9.44
C ILE A 146 -2.33 -7.86 9.99
N ALA A 147 -1.43 -8.60 10.66
CA ALA A 147 -1.74 -9.89 11.27
C ALA A 147 -2.82 -9.75 12.36
N ALA A 148 -2.70 -8.74 13.24
CA ALA A 148 -3.71 -8.45 14.25
C ALA A 148 -5.09 -8.14 13.63
N ALA A 149 -5.12 -7.42 12.50
CA ALA A 149 -6.36 -7.17 11.76
C ALA A 149 -6.95 -8.45 11.14
N PHE A 150 -6.11 -9.36 10.65
CA PHE A 150 -6.54 -10.69 10.21
C PHE A 150 -7.17 -11.48 11.35
N ASP A 151 -6.50 -11.56 12.50
CA ASP A 151 -6.99 -12.29 13.67
C ASP A 151 -8.35 -11.75 14.14
N ALA A 152 -8.54 -10.43 14.13
CA ALA A 152 -9.84 -9.82 14.43
C ALA A 152 -10.93 -10.24 13.44
N ILE A 153 -10.64 -10.28 12.14
CA ILE A 153 -11.57 -10.73 11.10
C ILE A 153 -11.96 -12.21 11.29
N LEU A 154 -10.99 -13.06 11.64
CA LEU A 154 -11.20 -14.48 11.89
C LEU A 154 -11.95 -14.74 13.21
N GLY A 155 -11.61 -14.00 14.28
CA GLY A 155 -12.17 -14.12 15.62
C GLY A 155 -13.63 -13.69 15.74
N ARG A 156 -14.17 -12.88 14.82
CA ARG A 156 -15.60 -12.55 14.71
C ARG A 156 -16.52 -13.76 14.49
N GLN A 157 -15.97 -14.97 14.31
CA GLN A 157 -16.74 -16.21 14.14
C GLN A 157 -16.91 -17.03 15.43
N GLY A 158 -16.37 -16.56 16.57
CA GLY A 158 -16.50 -17.23 17.88
C GLY A 158 -17.53 -16.62 18.84
N GLN A 159 -18.34 -15.66 18.38
CA GLN A 159 -19.40 -14.98 19.12
C GLN A 159 -20.69 -15.02 18.28
#